data_AF-A0A949QDH4-F1
#
_entry.id   AF-A0A949QDH4-F1
#
_cell.length_a   1.000
_cell.length_b   1.000
_cell.length_c   1.000
_cell.angle_alpha   90.00
_cell.angle_beta   90.00
_cell.angle_gamma   90.00
#
_symmetry.space_group_name_H-M   'P 1'
#
loop_
_entity.id
_entity.type
_entity.pdbx_description
1 polymer ?
#
loop_
_entity_poly.entity_id
_entity_poly.type
_entity_poly.pdbx_seq_one_letter_code
_entity_poly.pdbx_strand_id
1 'polypeptide(L)'
;DSTMVRLALMNLMMHGIDEPEIDYKDTLSKSFTQESCYDIIMANPPFTGSIDKGDINESFTLSTTKTELLFVENIYRLLKKGGTACVIVPQGVLFGSGGAFKALRKLLVDRCDLKAVITMPSGVFKPYAGVSTSILLFTKVWGPLDKVTKPATEHVWFYDMQSDGYSLDDKRSKQEGFGDLLDIVANYKRRSVEHDTDRTQKFFMVPRAEIEGEGGYDLSLSRYKTDVFEEVVYESPSVILDKLITAEVGEIDEAELANIQSGIVRELLELKGMIG
;
A
#
# COMPACT_ATOMS: atom_id res chain seq x y z
N ASP A 1 -11.89 -7.64 -23.41
CA ASP A 1 -13.32 -7.36 -23.53
C ASP A 1 -13.56 -6.29 -24.60
N SER A 2 -14.22 -6.64 -25.70
CA SER A 2 -14.51 -5.71 -26.81
C SER A 2 -15.57 -4.64 -26.46
N THR A 3 -16.41 -4.91 -25.46
CA THR A 3 -17.37 -3.92 -24.94
C THR A 3 -16.63 -2.85 -24.15
N MET A 4 -15.67 -3.24 -23.30
CA MET A 4 -14.86 -2.27 -22.55
C MET A 4 -14.02 -1.37 -23.47
N VAL A 5 -13.46 -1.90 -24.56
CA VAL A 5 -12.73 -1.09 -25.56
C VAL A 5 -13.64 -0.02 -26.16
N ARG A 6 -14.87 -0.39 -26.55
CA ARG A 6 -15.84 0.58 -27.11
C ARG A 6 -16.25 1.65 -26.10
N LEU A 7 -16.49 1.27 -24.85
CA LEU A 7 -16.82 2.21 -23.77
C LEU A 7 -15.65 3.17 -23.51
N ALA A 8 -14.41 2.67 -23.50
CA ALA A 8 -13.23 3.50 -23.30
C ALA A 8 -13.04 4.49 -24.47
N LEU A 9 -13.20 4.05 -25.72
CA LEU A 9 -13.13 4.93 -26.90
C LEU A 9 -14.18 6.04 -26.81
N MET A 10 -15.45 5.69 -26.56
CA MET A 10 -16.53 6.67 -26.39
C MET A 10 -16.23 7.65 -25.26
N ASN A 11 -15.71 7.18 -24.13
CA ASN A 11 -15.35 8.03 -23.00
C ASN A 11 -14.31 9.09 -23.40
N LEU A 12 -13.24 8.69 -24.09
CA LEU A 12 -12.20 9.62 -24.54
C LEU A 12 -12.70 10.61 -25.59
N MET A 13 -13.50 10.15 -26.56
CA MET A 13 -14.11 11.04 -27.57
C MET A 13 -15.02 12.09 -26.93
N MET A 14 -15.84 11.69 -25.95
CA MET A 14 -16.72 12.63 -25.22
C MET A 14 -15.95 13.67 -24.40
N HIS A 15 -14.69 13.38 -24.03
CA HIS A 15 -13.80 14.30 -23.32
C HIS A 15 -12.86 15.08 -24.26
N GLY A 16 -13.13 15.09 -25.57
CA GLY A 16 -12.43 15.93 -26.54
C GLY A 16 -11.14 15.35 -27.10
N ILE A 17 -10.94 14.03 -27.00
CA ILE A 17 -9.86 13.34 -27.73
C ILE A 17 -10.45 12.83 -29.05
N ASP A 18 -10.16 13.54 -30.15
CA ASP A 18 -10.79 13.30 -31.45
C ASP A 18 -10.42 11.92 -32.04
N GLU A 19 -9.17 11.52 -31.91
CA GLU A 19 -8.62 10.25 -32.43
C GLU A 19 -7.96 9.43 -31.31
N PRO A 20 -8.75 8.80 -30.41
CA PRO A 20 -8.20 8.00 -29.33
C PRO A 20 -7.71 6.64 -29.84
N GLU A 21 -6.47 6.30 -29.53
CA GLU A 21 -5.85 5.03 -29.88
C GLU A 21 -6.04 4.01 -28.74
N ILE A 22 -6.99 3.07 -28.92
CA ILE A 22 -7.19 1.94 -27.99
C ILE A 22 -7.15 0.61 -28.76
N ASP A 23 -6.06 -0.12 -28.52
CA ASP A 23 -5.86 -1.46 -29.07
C ASP A 23 -6.65 -2.53 -28.30
N TYR A 24 -7.42 -3.35 -29.01
CA TYR A 24 -7.99 -4.57 -28.43
C TYR A 24 -6.97 -5.72 -28.46
N LYS A 25 -6.11 -5.79 -27.43
CA LYS A 25 -5.03 -6.78 -27.33
C LYS A 25 -4.89 -7.33 -25.90
N ASP A 26 -4.43 -8.57 -25.79
CA ASP A 26 -3.92 -9.12 -24.53
C ASP A 26 -2.42 -8.81 -24.41
N THR A 27 -2.10 -7.88 -23.51
CA THR A 27 -0.73 -7.37 -23.30
C THR A 27 0.21 -8.36 -22.60
N LEU A 28 -0.31 -9.44 -22.02
CA LEU A 28 0.52 -10.49 -21.40
C LEU A 28 0.75 -11.68 -22.33
N SER A 29 0.02 -11.74 -23.45
CA SER A 29 0.08 -12.87 -24.37
C SER A 29 1.38 -12.92 -25.21
N LYS A 30 1.69 -14.10 -25.76
CA LYS A 30 2.77 -14.31 -26.73
C LYS A 30 2.69 -13.46 -27.99
N SER A 31 1.48 -13.07 -28.39
CA SER A 31 1.29 -12.24 -29.58
C SER A 31 1.67 -10.77 -29.38
N PHE A 32 1.84 -10.33 -28.13
CA PHE A 32 2.16 -8.94 -27.80
C PHE A 32 3.67 -8.66 -27.87
N THR A 33 4.16 -8.15 -28.99
CA THR A 33 5.61 -8.01 -29.25
C THR A 33 6.17 -6.61 -29.00
N GLN A 34 5.34 -5.64 -28.58
CA GLN A 34 5.81 -4.28 -28.31
C GLN A 34 6.77 -4.24 -27.11
N GLU A 35 7.80 -3.40 -27.22
CA GLU A 35 8.82 -3.21 -26.20
C GLU A 35 9.49 -1.84 -26.34
N SER A 36 9.79 -1.18 -25.22
CA SER A 36 10.47 0.11 -25.19
C SER A 36 9.83 1.19 -26.07
N CYS A 37 8.50 1.29 -26.04
CA CYS A 37 7.73 2.20 -26.88
C CYS A 37 7.28 3.48 -26.16
N TYR A 38 7.25 3.48 -24.81
CA TYR A 38 6.57 4.54 -24.04
C TYR A 38 7.51 5.29 -23.10
N ASP A 39 7.35 6.61 -23.06
CA ASP A 39 8.06 7.50 -22.14
C ASP A 39 7.34 7.62 -20.78
N ILE A 40 6.00 7.51 -20.78
CA ILE A 40 5.16 7.57 -19.59
C ILE A 40 4.16 6.43 -19.64
N ILE A 41 3.99 5.72 -18.53
CA ILE A 41 2.92 4.73 -18.34
C ILE A 41 2.19 5.03 -17.03
N MET A 42 0.87 5.22 -17.11
CA MET A 42 -0.01 5.27 -15.94
C MET A 42 -0.98 4.11 -16.02
N ALA A 43 -1.03 3.26 -15.00
CA ALA A 43 -1.84 2.05 -15.07
C ALA A 43 -2.45 1.67 -13.72
N ASN A 44 -3.67 1.13 -13.78
CA ASN A 44 -4.30 0.38 -12.71
C ASN A 44 -4.63 -1.03 -13.23
N PRO A 45 -3.64 -1.93 -13.32
CA PRO A 45 -3.87 -3.29 -13.82
C PRO A 45 -4.82 -4.07 -12.91
N PRO A 46 -5.52 -5.09 -13.42
CA PRO A 46 -6.32 -5.98 -12.59
C PRO A 46 -5.51 -6.57 -11.42
N PHE A 47 -6.09 -6.58 -10.22
CA PHE A 47 -5.36 -6.96 -9.00
C PHE A 47 -5.15 -8.46 -8.81
N THR A 48 -5.90 -9.30 -9.52
CA THR A 48 -5.73 -10.75 -9.43
C THR A 48 -6.17 -11.42 -10.72
N GLY A 49 -5.55 -12.56 -10.99
CA GLY A 49 -5.81 -13.36 -12.18
C GLY A 49 -4.65 -14.32 -12.40
N SER A 50 -4.93 -15.42 -13.10
CA SER A 50 -3.91 -16.34 -13.58
C SER A 50 -4.05 -16.46 -15.09
N ILE A 51 -2.92 -16.50 -15.79
CA ILE A 51 -2.85 -16.78 -17.22
C ILE A 51 -2.27 -18.17 -17.45
N ASP A 52 -2.68 -18.83 -18.54
CA ASP A 52 -2.12 -20.10 -18.94
C ASP A 52 -0.65 -19.95 -19.32
N LYS A 53 0.22 -20.79 -18.75
CA LYS A 53 1.67 -20.73 -18.99
C LYS A 53 2.04 -20.76 -20.48
N GLY A 54 1.25 -21.49 -21.28
CA GLY A 54 1.44 -21.62 -22.72
C GLY A 54 1.21 -20.33 -23.51
N ASP A 55 0.47 -19.36 -22.94
CA ASP A 55 0.11 -18.10 -23.58
C ASP A 55 0.94 -16.92 -23.07
N ILE A 56 1.74 -17.09 -22.02
CA ILE A 56 2.60 -16.04 -21.47
C ILE A 56 3.67 -15.64 -22.49
N ASN A 57 3.85 -14.32 -22.65
CA ASN A 57 4.92 -13.76 -23.46
C ASN A 57 6.30 -14.29 -23.06
N GLU A 58 7.03 -14.83 -24.04
CA GLU A 58 8.34 -15.46 -23.81
C GLU A 58 9.44 -14.47 -23.44
N SER A 59 9.19 -13.16 -23.59
CA SER A 59 10.11 -12.10 -23.19
C SER A 59 10.05 -11.80 -21.69
N PHE A 60 9.08 -12.36 -20.95
CA PHE A 60 9.03 -12.22 -19.51
C PHE A 60 10.03 -13.15 -18.82
N THR A 61 10.69 -12.62 -17.81
CA THR A 61 11.74 -13.28 -17.03
C THR A 61 11.22 -13.83 -15.72
N LEU A 62 10.08 -13.35 -15.22
CA LEU A 62 9.46 -13.86 -14.01
C LEU A 62 8.78 -15.21 -14.26
N SER A 63 9.22 -16.23 -13.52
CA SER A 63 8.60 -17.55 -13.55
C SER A 63 7.32 -17.58 -12.69
N THR A 64 6.21 -17.09 -13.23
CA THR A 64 4.91 -17.01 -12.55
C THR A 64 3.74 -16.96 -13.54
N THR A 65 2.55 -17.38 -13.11
CA THR A 65 1.28 -17.16 -13.83
C THR A 65 0.45 -16.03 -13.23
N LYS A 66 0.93 -15.43 -12.13
CA LYS A 66 0.25 -14.35 -11.40
C LYS A 66 0.28 -13.06 -12.22
N THR A 67 -0.88 -12.67 -12.73
CA THR A 67 -1.01 -11.53 -13.63
C THR A 67 -0.56 -10.22 -12.99
N GLU A 68 -0.76 -10.04 -11.68
CA GLU A 68 -0.36 -8.84 -10.94
C GLU A 68 1.17 -8.59 -10.98
N LEU A 69 1.98 -9.66 -11.10
CA LEU A 69 3.43 -9.54 -11.25
C LEU A 69 3.82 -9.32 -12.71
N LEU A 70 3.17 -10.05 -13.63
CA LEU A 70 3.45 -9.98 -15.06
C LEU A 70 3.11 -8.60 -15.63
N PHE A 71 2.05 -7.94 -15.16
CA PHE A 71 1.72 -6.57 -15.58
C PHE A 71 2.83 -5.58 -15.21
N VAL A 72 3.41 -5.65 -14.02
CA VAL A 72 4.49 -4.74 -13.61
C VAL A 72 5.76 -5.00 -14.41
N GLU A 73 6.12 -6.27 -14.65
CA GLU A 73 7.23 -6.62 -15.54
C GLU A 73 6.99 -6.11 -16.97
N ASN A 74 5.78 -6.27 -17.50
CA ASN A 74 5.43 -5.80 -18.83
C ASN A 74 5.51 -4.27 -18.94
N ILE A 75 5.05 -3.54 -17.92
CA ILE A 75 5.18 -2.08 -17.85
C ILE A 75 6.66 -1.67 -17.90
N TYR A 76 7.52 -2.33 -17.12
CA TYR A 76 8.96 -2.13 -17.21
C TYR A 76 9.51 -2.42 -18.62
N ARG A 77 9.03 -3.48 -19.28
CA ARG A 77 9.46 -3.83 -20.64
C ARG A 77 9.04 -2.78 -21.67
N LEU A 78 7.80 -2.32 -21.57
CA LEU A 78 7.19 -1.31 -22.44
C LEU A 78 7.80 0.09 -22.30
N LEU A 79 8.32 0.45 -21.12
CA LEU A 79 9.03 1.70 -20.93
C LEU A 79 10.31 1.76 -21.78
N LYS A 80 10.54 2.91 -22.42
CA LYS A 80 11.87 3.30 -22.91
C LYS A 80 12.82 3.48 -21.73
N LYS A 81 14.14 3.40 -21.97
CA LYS A 81 15.12 3.87 -20.97
C LYS A 81 14.88 5.37 -20.72
N GLY A 82 14.87 5.78 -19.46
CA GLY A 82 14.46 7.12 -19.03
C GLY A 82 12.94 7.29 -18.87
N GLY A 83 12.13 6.35 -19.36
CA GLY A 83 10.68 6.39 -19.21
C GLY A 83 10.23 6.11 -17.78
N THR A 84 9.08 6.67 -17.38
CA THR A 84 8.56 6.60 -16.01
C THR A 84 7.18 5.96 -15.96
N ALA A 85 6.97 5.05 -15.02
CA ALA A 85 5.67 4.47 -14.73
C ALA A 85 5.15 4.88 -13.35
N CYS A 86 3.84 5.11 -13.27
CA CYS A 86 3.08 5.23 -12.02
C CYS A 86 1.97 4.16 -12.07
N VAL A 87 2.11 3.10 -11.28
CA VAL A 87 1.26 1.91 -11.36
C VAL A 87 0.67 1.53 -10.01
N ILE A 88 -0.61 1.20 -9.99
CA ILE A 88 -1.29 0.67 -8.80
C ILE A 88 -1.14 -0.85 -8.76
N VAL A 89 -0.74 -1.38 -7.61
CA VAL A 89 -0.58 -2.83 -7.39
C VAL A 89 -1.23 -3.25 -6.07
N PRO A 90 -1.71 -4.50 -5.94
CA PRO A 90 -2.07 -5.03 -4.64
C PRO A 90 -0.82 -5.13 -3.74
N GLN A 91 -0.96 -4.84 -2.45
CA GLN A 91 0.20 -4.78 -1.53
C GLN A 91 0.99 -6.09 -1.44
N GLY A 92 0.36 -7.25 -1.72
CA GLY A 92 1.07 -8.53 -1.78
C GLY A 92 2.27 -8.53 -2.75
N VAL A 93 2.26 -7.67 -3.78
CA VAL A 93 3.40 -7.46 -4.68
C VAL A 93 4.64 -6.95 -3.93
N LEU A 94 4.46 -6.20 -2.84
CA LEU A 94 5.52 -5.53 -2.08
C LEU A 94 6.25 -6.45 -1.08
N PHE A 95 5.59 -7.47 -0.55
CA PHE A 95 6.12 -8.31 0.52
C PHE A 95 6.02 -9.83 0.25
N GLY A 96 5.35 -10.25 -0.83
CA GLY A 96 5.13 -11.67 -1.12
C GLY A 96 6.41 -12.50 -1.10
N SER A 97 6.41 -13.61 -0.37
CA SER A 97 7.60 -14.43 -0.12
C SER A 97 8.02 -15.32 -1.30
N GLY A 98 7.12 -15.55 -2.27
CA GLY A 98 7.39 -16.39 -3.43
C GLY A 98 8.53 -15.86 -4.31
N GLY A 99 9.29 -16.77 -4.94
CA GLY A 99 10.48 -16.42 -5.73
C GLY A 99 10.23 -15.34 -6.79
N ALA A 100 9.10 -15.42 -7.51
CA ALA A 100 8.73 -14.42 -8.51
C ALA A 100 8.43 -13.03 -7.92
N PHE A 101 7.83 -12.95 -6.72
CA PHE A 101 7.60 -11.68 -6.02
C PHE A 101 8.92 -11.02 -5.64
N LYS A 102 9.85 -11.79 -5.06
CA LYS A 102 11.19 -11.27 -4.73
C LYS A 102 11.96 -10.86 -5.98
N ALA A 103 11.87 -11.65 -7.05
CA ALA A 103 12.51 -11.35 -8.33
C ALA A 103 11.99 -10.05 -8.96
N LEU A 104 10.67 -9.80 -8.92
CA LEU A 104 10.09 -8.55 -9.41
C LEU A 104 10.60 -7.35 -8.59
N ARG A 105 10.57 -7.44 -7.26
CA ARG A 105 11.04 -6.35 -6.38
C ARG A 105 12.52 -6.06 -6.60
N LYS A 106 13.34 -7.11 -6.75
CA LYS A 106 14.75 -6.99 -7.15
C LYS A 106 14.91 -6.33 -8.52
N LEU A 107 14.11 -6.72 -9.51
CA LEU A 107 14.12 -6.08 -10.84
C LEU A 107 13.84 -4.58 -10.73
N LEU A 108 12.83 -4.18 -9.94
CA LEU A 108 12.49 -2.77 -9.75
C LEU A 108 13.65 -2.00 -9.11
N VAL A 109 14.25 -2.49 -8.02
CA VAL A 109 15.32 -1.73 -7.34
C VAL A 109 16.66 -1.75 -8.10
N ASP A 110 16.92 -2.80 -8.89
CA ASP A 110 18.18 -2.94 -9.63
C ASP A 110 18.15 -2.21 -10.96
N ARG A 111 17.05 -2.38 -11.71
CA ARG A 111 16.94 -1.92 -13.11
C ARG A 111 16.20 -0.60 -13.25
N CYS A 112 15.42 -0.22 -12.25
CA CYS A 112 14.73 1.05 -12.22
C CYS A 112 15.24 1.92 -11.07
N ASP A 113 15.10 3.22 -11.24
CA ASP A 113 15.06 4.15 -10.12
C ASP A 113 13.63 4.10 -9.54
N LEU A 114 13.44 3.27 -8.51
CA LEU A 114 12.19 3.17 -7.76
C LEU A 114 12.09 4.38 -6.83
N LYS A 115 11.37 5.40 -7.30
CA LYS A 115 11.34 6.70 -6.66
C LYS A 115 10.45 6.73 -5.43
N ALA A 116 9.30 6.05 -5.49
CA ALA A 116 8.36 6.03 -4.38
C ALA A 116 7.49 4.78 -4.33
N VAL A 117 7.11 4.43 -3.11
CA VAL A 117 6.05 3.47 -2.77
C VAL A 117 5.04 4.19 -1.88
N ILE A 118 3.83 4.38 -2.38
CA ILE A 118 2.75 5.03 -1.64
C ILE A 118 1.75 3.94 -1.24
N THR A 119 1.69 3.64 0.05
CA THR A 119 0.71 2.70 0.61
C THR A 119 -0.65 3.36 0.70
N MET A 120 -1.67 2.69 0.18
CA MET A 120 -3.07 3.13 0.27
C MET A 120 -3.83 2.28 1.29
N PRO A 121 -4.81 2.86 2.01
CA PRO A 121 -5.58 2.15 3.01
C PRO A 121 -6.57 1.19 2.31
N SER A 122 -6.98 0.16 3.04
CA SER A 122 -8.06 -0.72 2.57
C SER A 122 -9.34 0.10 2.41
N GLY A 123 -10.11 -0.17 1.36
CA GLY A 123 -11.35 0.56 1.07
C GLY A 123 -11.26 1.57 -0.06
N VAL A 124 -10.06 1.97 -0.51
CA VAL A 124 -9.87 2.86 -1.68
C VAL A 124 -10.43 2.29 -2.99
N PHE A 125 -10.66 0.98 -3.06
CA PHE A 125 -11.30 0.34 -4.20
C PHE A 125 -12.65 -0.32 -3.89
N LYS A 126 -13.21 -0.12 -2.68
CA LYS A 126 -14.56 -0.60 -2.37
C LYS A 126 -15.61 0.15 -3.21
N PRO A 127 -16.74 -0.49 -3.54
CA PRO A 127 -17.11 -1.88 -3.19
C PRO A 127 -16.48 -2.94 -4.12
N TYR A 128 -15.72 -2.55 -5.15
CA TYR A 128 -15.22 -3.46 -6.17
C TYR A 128 -14.08 -4.37 -5.68
N ALA A 129 -13.21 -3.86 -4.80
CA ALA A 129 -12.13 -4.63 -4.20
C ALA A 129 -11.86 -4.19 -2.75
N GLY A 130 -11.74 -5.18 -1.85
CA GLY A 130 -11.41 -4.96 -0.44
C GLY A 130 -9.92 -5.01 -0.09
N VAL A 131 -9.06 -5.37 -1.06
CA VAL A 131 -7.62 -5.51 -0.82
C VAL A 131 -6.94 -4.14 -0.69
N SER A 132 -5.96 -4.05 0.20
CA SER A 132 -5.07 -2.89 0.27
C SER A 132 -4.15 -2.86 -0.95
N THR A 133 -3.89 -1.65 -1.44
CA THR A 133 -3.12 -1.40 -2.66
C THR A 133 -2.00 -0.40 -2.39
N SER A 134 -1.08 -0.29 -3.32
CA SER A 134 -0.01 0.71 -3.29
C SER A 134 0.26 1.24 -4.68
N ILE A 135 0.78 2.46 -4.74
CA ILE A 135 1.29 3.07 -5.97
C ILE A 135 2.80 2.87 -6.01
N LEU A 136 3.31 2.33 -7.11
CA LEU A 136 4.73 2.27 -7.43
C LEU A 136 5.04 3.35 -8.47
N LEU A 137 6.03 4.20 -8.16
CA LEU A 137 6.55 5.20 -9.08
C LEU A 137 8.01 4.90 -9.38
N PHE A 138 8.32 4.55 -10.63
CA PHE A 138 9.68 4.19 -11.02
C PHE A 138 10.06 4.65 -12.42
N THR A 139 11.34 4.93 -12.63
CA THR A 139 11.91 5.25 -13.94
C THR A 139 12.84 4.14 -14.39
N LYS A 140 12.68 3.65 -15.62
CA LYS A 140 13.55 2.61 -16.18
C LYS A 140 14.94 3.18 -16.45
N VAL A 141 15.98 2.60 -15.86
CA VAL A 141 17.37 3.02 -16.08
C VAL A 141 18.09 2.01 -16.95
N TRP A 142 17.95 0.72 -16.64
CA TRP A 142 18.54 -0.38 -17.37
C TRP A 142 17.48 -1.11 -18.19
N GLY A 143 17.77 -1.41 -19.45
CA GLY A 143 16.98 -2.28 -20.31
C GLY A 143 17.17 -3.77 -19.97
N PRO A 144 16.33 -4.67 -20.49
CA PRO A 144 16.40 -6.10 -20.18
C PRO A 144 17.75 -6.74 -20.51
N LEU A 145 18.34 -6.35 -21.64
CA LEU A 145 19.63 -6.87 -22.13
C LEU A 145 20.84 -6.11 -21.58
N ASP A 146 20.64 -5.01 -20.85
CA ASP A 146 21.75 -4.24 -20.31
C ASP A 146 22.42 -4.98 -19.16
N LYS A 147 23.75 -4.89 -19.12
CA LYS A 147 24.54 -5.26 -17.94
C LYS A 147 24.37 -4.19 -16.88
N VAL A 148 23.74 -4.55 -15.75
CA VAL A 148 23.64 -3.68 -14.57
C VAL A 148 25.02 -3.58 -13.93
N THR A 149 25.68 -2.44 -14.08
CA THR A 149 27.00 -2.17 -13.47
C THR A 149 26.87 -1.60 -12.06
N LYS A 150 25.83 -0.79 -11.84
CA LYS A 150 25.40 -0.28 -10.54
C LYS A 150 23.88 -0.36 -10.48
N PRO A 151 23.30 -0.78 -9.34
CA PRO A 151 21.85 -0.72 -9.19
C PRO A 151 21.31 0.71 -9.32
N ALA A 152 20.14 0.84 -9.94
CA ALA A 152 19.58 2.13 -10.30
C ALA A 152 18.91 2.89 -9.14
N THR A 153 18.31 2.17 -8.18
CA THR A 153 17.70 2.79 -7.00
C THR A 153 18.73 3.02 -5.91
N GLU A 154 18.82 4.24 -5.38
CA GLU A 154 19.64 4.56 -4.21
C GLU A 154 18.80 4.71 -2.93
N HIS A 155 17.66 5.40 -3.03
CA HIS A 155 16.71 5.59 -1.94
C HIS A 155 15.28 5.51 -2.50
N VAL A 156 14.35 5.04 -1.67
CA VAL A 156 12.93 4.96 -2.01
C VAL A 156 12.14 5.82 -1.03
N TRP A 157 11.28 6.70 -1.54
CA TRP A 157 10.37 7.48 -0.70
C TRP A 157 9.12 6.68 -0.37
N PHE A 158 8.86 6.45 0.90
CA PHE A 158 7.67 5.77 1.38
C PHE A 158 6.66 6.79 1.88
N TYR A 159 5.38 6.59 1.57
CA TYR A 159 4.29 7.40 2.09
C TYR A 159 3.11 6.54 2.54
N ASP A 160 2.57 6.81 3.72
CA ASP A 160 1.43 6.11 4.32
C ASP A 160 0.14 6.93 4.15
N MET A 161 -0.57 6.70 3.04
CA MET A 161 -1.80 7.41 2.72
C MET A 161 -2.93 6.98 3.66
N GLN A 162 -3.57 7.94 4.34
CA GLN A 162 -4.67 7.65 5.26
C GLN A 162 -6.04 7.74 4.58
N SER A 163 -6.20 8.56 3.53
CA SER A 163 -7.45 8.74 2.82
C SER A 163 -7.22 9.29 1.41
N ASP A 164 -8.08 8.91 0.46
CA ASP A 164 -8.14 9.48 -0.89
C ASP A 164 -9.22 10.56 -1.06
N GLY A 165 -9.81 11.03 0.06
CA GLY A 165 -10.89 12.01 0.06
C GLY A 165 -12.31 11.42 0.02
N TYR A 166 -12.44 10.10 0.15
CA TYR A 166 -13.73 9.40 0.26
C TYR A 166 -13.75 8.52 1.52
N SER A 167 -14.96 8.16 1.98
CA SER A 167 -15.11 7.13 3.02
C SER A 167 -14.51 5.81 2.54
N LEU A 168 -13.94 5.01 3.43
CA LEU A 168 -13.33 3.71 3.11
C LEU A 168 -14.30 2.52 3.24
N ASP A 169 -15.60 2.83 3.15
CA ASP A 169 -16.71 1.87 3.18
C ASP A 169 -17.26 1.61 1.76
N ASP A 170 -18.24 0.71 1.64
CA ASP A 170 -18.81 0.36 0.33
C ASP A 170 -19.58 1.50 -0.34
N LYS A 171 -19.95 2.55 0.42
CA LYS A 171 -20.71 3.69 -0.10
C LYS A 171 -19.81 4.69 -0.82
N ARG A 172 -18.53 4.79 -0.44
CA ARG A 172 -17.55 5.75 -0.97
C ARG A 172 -18.13 7.16 -1.08
N SER A 173 -18.65 7.66 0.03
CA SER A 173 -19.16 9.03 0.14
C SER A 173 -18.00 10.00 0.15
N LYS A 174 -18.04 11.02 -0.72
CA LYS A 174 -17.05 12.09 -0.76
C LYS A 174 -16.99 12.79 0.60
N GLN A 175 -15.79 12.93 1.14
CA GLN A 175 -15.53 13.64 2.38
C GLN A 175 -15.18 15.10 2.10
N GLU A 176 -15.23 15.95 3.12
CA GLU A 176 -14.70 17.31 3.01
C GLU A 176 -13.17 17.28 2.81
N GLY A 177 -12.67 18.16 1.94
CA GLY A 177 -11.25 18.19 1.57
C GLY A 177 -10.89 17.21 0.44
N PHE A 178 -9.59 16.86 0.36
CA PHE A 178 -9.02 16.04 -0.72
C PHE A 178 -8.32 14.77 -0.21
N GLY A 179 -8.45 14.47 1.10
CA GLY A 179 -7.61 13.47 1.75
C GLY A 179 -6.12 13.81 1.62
N ASP A 180 -5.28 12.78 1.53
CA ASP A 180 -3.83 12.92 1.50
C ASP A 180 -3.27 13.14 0.06
N LEU A 181 -4.10 13.11 -0.99
CA LEU A 181 -3.63 13.11 -2.38
C LEU A 181 -2.81 14.36 -2.75
N LEU A 182 -3.25 15.55 -2.31
CA LEU A 182 -2.52 16.80 -2.56
C LEU A 182 -1.24 16.88 -1.72
N ASP A 183 -1.29 16.39 -0.48
CA ASP A 183 -0.14 16.32 0.41
C ASP A 183 0.93 15.40 -0.14
N ILE A 184 0.55 14.26 -0.72
CA ILE A 184 1.48 13.33 -1.39
C ILE A 184 2.23 14.08 -2.50
N VAL A 185 1.53 14.81 -3.36
CA VAL A 185 2.17 15.53 -4.48
C VAL A 185 3.09 16.63 -3.97
N ALA A 186 2.66 17.41 -2.98
CA ALA A 186 3.45 18.49 -2.40
C ALA A 186 4.70 17.95 -1.69
N ASN A 187 4.55 16.93 -0.84
CA ASN A 187 5.64 16.32 -0.11
C ASN A 187 6.60 15.56 -1.03
N TYR A 188 6.09 14.87 -2.05
CA TYR A 188 6.93 14.22 -3.05
C TYR A 188 7.83 15.24 -3.75
N LYS A 189 7.32 16.40 -4.15
CA LYS A 189 8.13 17.43 -4.83
C LYS A 189 9.24 18.03 -3.96
N ARG A 190 9.03 18.11 -2.64
CA ARG A 190 9.99 18.67 -1.68
C ARG A 190 10.82 17.62 -0.93
N ARG A 191 10.64 16.32 -1.26
CA ARG A 191 11.28 15.22 -0.54
C ARG A 191 12.79 15.37 -0.51
N SER A 192 13.41 14.97 0.59
CA SER A 192 14.84 15.08 0.81
C SER A 192 15.39 13.83 1.49
N VAL A 193 16.45 13.26 0.93
CA VAL A 193 17.19 12.14 1.55
C VAL A 193 17.75 12.54 2.92
N GLU A 194 18.14 13.81 3.08
CA GLU A 194 18.78 14.30 4.31
C GLU A 194 17.77 14.61 5.41
N HIS A 195 16.56 15.05 5.05
CA HIS A 195 15.56 15.53 6.02
C HIS A 195 14.43 14.54 6.29
N ASP A 196 14.04 13.72 5.31
CA ASP A 196 12.91 12.79 5.46
C ASP A 196 13.39 11.47 6.07
N THR A 197 14.06 11.52 7.23
CA THR A 197 14.69 10.34 7.86
C THR A 197 13.90 9.78 9.04
N ASP A 198 12.99 10.57 9.61
CA ASP A 198 12.17 10.18 10.77
C ASP A 198 11.13 9.10 10.39
N ARG A 199 11.38 7.86 10.85
CA ARG A 199 10.55 6.68 10.60
C ARG A 199 9.20 6.68 11.31
N THR A 200 8.93 7.64 12.20
CA THR A 200 7.63 7.79 12.87
C THR A 200 6.63 8.60 12.04
N GLN A 201 7.12 9.37 11.06
CA GLN A 201 6.30 10.27 10.24
C GLN A 201 5.47 9.50 9.20
N LYS A 202 4.52 10.22 8.59
CA LYS A 202 3.71 9.71 7.46
C LYS A 202 4.55 9.30 6.25
N PHE A 203 5.74 9.89 6.07
CA PHE A 203 6.62 9.60 4.96
C PHE A 203 8.08 9.73 5.35
N PHE A 204 8.94 8.95 4.69
CA PHE A 204 10.38 8.94 4.92
C PHE A 204 11.14 8.27 3.76
N MET A 205 12.43 8.50 3.67
CA MET A 205 13.35 7.97 2.66
C MET A 205 14.11 6.74 3.18
N VAL A 206 13.93 5.59 2.54
CA VAL A 206 14.64 4.36 2.91
C VAL A 206 15.81 4.13 1.95
N PRO A 207 17.06 3.98 2.45
CA PRO A 207 18.19 3.67 1.60
C PRO A 207 18.09 2.24 1.07
N ARG A 208 18.57 2.03 -0.17
CA ARG A 208 18.59 0.72 -0.83
C ARG A 208 19.26 -0.36 0.03
N ALA A 209 20.31 -0.03 0.76
CA ALA A 209 21.03 -0.99 1.59
C ALA A 209 20.12 -1.68 2.63
N GLU A 210 19.19 -0.93 3.24
CA GLU A 210 18.18 -1.49 4.16
C GLU A 210 17.19 -2.39 3.41
N ILE A 211 16.76 -1.97 2.22
CA ILE A 211 15.83 -2.74 1.38
C ILE A 211 16.43 -4.06 0.93
N GLU A 212 17.68 -4.06 0.48
CA GLU A 212 18.38 -5.25 -0.02
C GLU A 212 18.83 -6.18 1.11
N GLY A 213 19.39 -5.62 2.19
CA GLY A 213 19.92 -6.37 3.32
C GLY A 213 18.80 -6.91 4.21
N GLU A 214 18.39 -6.12 5.19
CA GLU A 214 17.44 -6.54 6.23
C GLU A 214 16.01 -6.75 5.67
N GLY A 215 15.64 -6.01 4.63
CA GLY A 215 14.35 -6.11 3.97
C GLY A 215 14.23 -7.33 3.05
N GLY A 216 15.33 -7.89 2.53
CA GLY A 216 15.27 -8.97 1.54
C GLY A 216 14.46 -8.61 0.30
N TYR A 217 14.51 -7.34 -0.11
CA TYR A 217 13.69 -6.65 -1.11
C TYR A 217 12.22 -6.43 -0.71
N ASP A 218 11.89 -6.41 0.58
CA ASP A 218 10.57 -5.98 1.06
C ASP A 218 10.35 -4.49 0.80
N LEU A 219 9.24 -4.17 0.15
CA LEU A 219 8.83 -2.81 -0.19
C LEU A 219 7.56 -2.41 0.56
N SER A 220 7.21 -3.10 1.66
CA SER A 220 6.11 -2.69 2.54
C SER A 220 6.57 -1.58 3.47
N LEU A 221 5.72 -0.56 3.61
CA LEU A 221 6.01 0.60 4.48
C LEU A 221 6.19 0.17 5.95
N SER A 222 5.38 -0.77 6.42
CA SER A 222 5.41 -1.30 7.79
C SER A 222 6.74 -1.95 8.17
N ARG A 223 7.55 -2.39 7.20
CA ARG A 223 8.89 -2.94 7.47
C ARG A 223 9.85 -1.88 8.01
N TYR A 224 9.66 -0.63 7.63
CA TYR A 224 10.59 0.47 7.89
C TYR A 224 10.01 1.54 8.82
N LYS A 225 8.68 1.57 9.00
CA LYS A 225 8.02 2.50 9.92
C LYS A 225 8.29 2.11 11.36
N THR A 226 8.53 3.09 12.22
CA THR A 226 8.59 2.91 13.67
C THR A 226 7.24 3.29 14.26
N ASP A 227 6.56 2.31 14.83
CA ASP A 227 5.32 2.56 15.56
C ASP A 227 5.65 3.24 16.89
N VAL A 228 5.09 4.42 17.09
CA VAL A 228 5.15 5.12 18.39
C VAL A 228 4.03 4.54 19.24
N PHE A 229 4.38 3.59 20.11
CA PHE A 229 3.48 3.15 21.16
C PHE A 229 3.44 4.23 22.24
N GLU A 230 2.35 5.00 22.29
CA GLU A 230 2.03 5.71 23.52
C GLU A 230 1.62 4.65 24.55
N GLU A 231 2.38 4.55 25.63
CA GLU A 231 2.02 3.68 26.75
C GLU A 231 0.68 4.18 27.30
N VAL A 232 -0.38 3.43 27.00
CA VAL A 232 -1.69 3.70 27.59
C VAL A 232 -1.56 3.34 29.07
N VAL A 233 -1.36 4.36 29.90
CA VAL A 233 -1.39 4.21 31.35
C VAL A 233 -2.84 3.90 31.73
N TYR A 234 -3.13 2.61 31.88
CA TYR A 234 -4.38 2.17 32.45
C TYR A 234 -4.40 2.52 33.93
N GLU A 235 -5.55 2.98 34.42
CA GLU A 235 -5.78 3.10 35.84
C GLU A 235 -5.60 1.73 36.50
N SER A 236 -5.10 1.70 37.73
CA SER A 236 -4.97 0.43 38.45
C SER A 236 -6.34 -0.23 38.57
N PRO A 237 -6.42 -1.59 38.57
CA PRO A 237 -7.69 -2.28 38.74
C PRO A 237 -8.46 -1.83 39.99
N SER A 238 -7.77 -1.43 41.06
CA SER A 238 -8.36 -0.86 42.27
C SER A 238 -9.14 0.45 42.02
N VAL A 239 -8.58 1.37 41.24
CA VAL A 239 -9.23 2.64 40.89
C VAL A 239 -10.45 2.41 39.99
N ILE A 240 -10.37 1.43 39.08
CA ILE A 240 -11.50 1.05 38.23
C ILE A 240 -12.63 0.45 39.08
N LEU A 241 -12.32 -0.45 40.01
CA LEU A 241 -13.29 -1.03 40.92
C LEU A 241 -13.93 0.03 41.83
N ASP A 242 -13.17 1.00 42.32
CA ASP A 242 -13.68 2.11 43.13
C ASP A 242 -14.68 2.98 42.36
N LYS A 243 -14.39 3.28 41.09
CA LYS A 243 -15.33 3.98 40.22
C LYS A 243 -16.60 3.18 39.96
N LEU A 244 -16.49 1.87 39.76
CA LEU A 244 -17.64 0.99 39.55
C LEU A 244 -18.52 0.90 40.81
N ILE A 245 -17.91 0.73 41.98
CA ILE A 245 -18.62 0.73 43.27
C ILE A 245 -19.32 2.08 43.44
N THR A 246 -18.61 3.20 43.26
CA THR A 246 -19.18 4.55 43.39
C THR A 246 -20.33 4.79 42.41
N ALA A 247 -20.26 4.25 41.18
CA ALA A 247 -21.34 4.38 40.20
C ALA A 247 -22.61 3.58 40.60
N GLU A 248 -22.45 2.45 41.27
CA GLU A 248 -23.57 1.59 41.68
C GLU A 248 -24.26 2.07 42.97
N VAL A 249 -23.51 2.62 43.92
CA VAL A 249 -24.05 2.99 45.26
C VAL A 249 -23.96 4.48 45.60
N GLY A 250 -23.31 5.29 44.78
CA GLY A 250 -23.00 6.69 45.09
C GLY A 250 -21.82 6.84 46.06
N GLU A 251 -21.57 8.06 46.52
CA GLU A 251 -20.60 8.32 47.59
C GLU A 251 -21.22 7.94 48.94
N ILE A 252 -20.93 6.74 49.42
CA ILE A 252 -21.32 6.26 50.75
C ILE A 252 -20.08 5.92 51.58
N ASP A 253 -20.20 5.96 52.91
CA ASP A 253 -19.07 5.70 53.80
C ASP A 253 -18.70 4.20 53.86
N GLU A 254 -17.47 3.90 54.28
CA GLU A 254 -16.96 2.51 54.32
C GLU A 254 -17.79 1.60 55.24
N ALA A 255 -18.46 2.16 56.25
CA ALA A 255 -19.26 1.40 57.20
C ALA A 255 -20.57 0.93 56.56
N GLU A 256 -21.23 1.77 55.77
CA GLU A 256 -22.40 1.41 54.97
C GLU A 256 -22.03 0.44 53.84
N LEU A 257 -20.88 0.67 53.20
CA LEU A 257 -20.34 -0.20 52.15
C LEU A 257 -20.09 -1.63 52.64
N ALA A 258 -19.57 -1.78 53.87
CA ALA A 258 -19.34 -3.08 54.51
C ALA A 258 -20.64 -3.84 54.86
N ASN A 259 -21.78 -3.14 54.94
CA ASN A 259 -23.08 -3.76 55.21
C ASN A 259 -23.75 -4.34 53.96
N ILE A 260 -23.21 -4.09 52.76
CA ILE A 260 -23.75 -4.61 51.49
C ILE A 260 -23.32 -6.06 51.30
N GLN A 261 -24.22 -7.00 51.61
CA GLN A 261 -23.93 -8.44 51.61
C GLN A 261 -24.46 -9.20 50.37
N SER A 262 -25.05 -8.51 49.40
CA SER A 262 -25.65 -9.13 48.21
C SER A 262 -25.58 -8.25 46.96
N GLY A 263 -25.48 -8.88 45.79
CA GLY A 263 -25.50 -8.19 44.49
C GLY A 263 -24.10 -7.86 43.97
N ILE A 264 -24.05 -7.13 42.84
CA ILE A 264 -22.82 -6.87 42.08
C ILE A 264 -21.76 -6.11 42.90
N VAL A 265 -22.19 -5.24 43.82
CA VAL A 265 -21.32 -4.46 44.70
C VAL A 265 -20.50 -5.35 45.64
N ARG A 266 -21.07 -6.45 46.14
CA ARG A 266 -20.34 -7.41 46.97
C ARG A 266 -19.24 -8.13 46.17
N GLU A 267 -19.56 -8.54 44.95
CA GLU A 267 -18.58 -9.18 44.07
C GLU A 267 -17.43 -8.22 43.72
N LEU A 268 -17.75 -6.94 43.48
CA LEU A 268 -16.74 -5.89 43.26
C LEU A 268 -15.85 -5.66 44.48
N LEU A 269 -16.40 -5.71 45.70
CA LEU A 269 -15.63 -5.59 46.95
C LEU A 269 -14.74 -6.80 47.21
N GLU A 270 -15.24 -8.01 46.95
CA GLU A 270 -14.45 -9.24 47.05
C GLU A 270 -13.28 -9.20 46.05
N LEU A 271 -13.54 -8.77 44.80
CA LEU A 271 -12.50 -8.57 43.79
C LEU A 271 -11.48 -7.51 44.19
N LYS A 272 -11.92 -6.39 44.79
CA LYS A 272 -11.03 -5.34 45.30
C LYS A 272 -10.12 -5.88 46.41
N GLY A 273 -10.64 -6.70 47.31
CA GLY A 273 -9.85 -7.34 48.37
C GLY A 273 -8.84 -8.36 47.85
N MET A 274 -9.07 -8.96 46.67
CA MET A 274 -8.15 -9.92 46.06
C MET A 274 -6.97 -9.27 45.35
N ILE A 275 -7.10 -8.02 44.90
CA ILE A 275 -6.07 -7.32 44.11
C ILE A 275 -5.12 -6.45 44.93
N GLY A 276 -5.37 -6.27 46.23
CA GLY A 276 -4.53 -5.51 47.16
C GLY A 276 -4.79 -4.01 47.11
#